data_AF-A0A947BF25-F1
#
_entry.id   AF-A0A947BF25-F1
#
_cell.length_a   1.000
_cell.length_b   1.000
_cell.length_c   1.000
_cell.angle_alpha   90.00
_cell.angle_beta   90.00
_cell.angle_gamma   90.00
#
_symmetry.space_group_name_H-M   'P 1'
#
loop_
_entity.id
_entity.type
_entity.pdbx_description
1 polymer ?
#
loop_
_entity_poly.entity_id
_entity_poly.type
_entity_poly.pdbx_seq_one_letter_code
_entity_poly.pdbx_strand_id
1 'polypeptide(L)'
;EEIGATRPVRRHEVTVPLAEVLHAPLASQLDELIAARRWDLYTDAFEDTAHFQEYLKNTGGRLMWISAHLLGAHVTAASAIVALGSATALVRFLAAVPDLEARGRIPLIDGRKGAVAELAKTALAAYPGRLRDHAGIPRKARAALIEAWQTRPLLEQIARAPERVAEGRVGLSEFEKRVRLFLATF
;
A
#
# COMPACT_ATOMS: atom_id res chain seq x y z
N GLU A 1 8.25 -19.20 -2.22
CA GLU A 1 8.88 -20.54 -2.45
C GLU A 1 8.09 -21.80 -2.05
N GLU A 2 8.09 -22.30 -0.80
CA GLU A 2 7.54 -23.65 -0.46
C GLU A 2 6.05 -23.83 -0.78
N ILE A 3 5.22 -22.85 -0.39
CA ILE A 3 3.79 -22.79 -0.72
C ILE A 3 3.57 -22.72 -2.24
N GLY A 4 4.40 -21.95 -2.95
CA GLY A 4 4.38 -21.80 -4.41
C GLY A 4 4.67 -23.11 -5.15
N ALA A 5 5.50 -23.96 -4.56
CA ALA A 5 5.82 -25.29 -5.08
C ALA A 5 4.87 -26.39 -4.57
N THR A 6 3.82 -26.05 -3.82
CA THR A 6 2.87 -27.00 -3.20
C THR A 6 3.60 -28.06 -2.35
N ARG A 7 4.68 -27.67 -1.67
CA ARG A 7 5.47 -28.55 -0.78
C ARG A 7 5.08 -28.33 0.68
N PRO A 8 5.31 -29.32 1.57
CA PRO A 8 5.18 -29.11 3.00
C PRO A 8 6.03 -27.93 3.46
N VAL A 9 5.41 -26.97 4.16
CA VAL A 9 6.12 -25.81 4.69
C VAL A 9 6.93 -26.18 5.93
N ARG A 10 8.08 -25.53 6.11
CA ARG A 10 8.81 -25.58 7.40
C ARG A 10 7.89 -25.13 8.52
N ARG A 11 7.84 -25.89 9.62
CA ARG A 11 6.95 -25.61 10.75
C ARG A 11 7.36 -24.30 11.42
N HIS A 12 6.50 -23.30 11.29
CA HIS A 12 6.59 -22.00 11.97
C HIS A 12 5.17 -21.51 12.25
N GLU A 13 4.99 -20.75 13.33
CA GLU A 13 3.67 -20.24 13.77
C GLU A 13 2.96 -19.38 12.71
N VAL A 14 3.73 -18.83 11.76
CA VAL A 14 3.22 -18.02 10.63
C VAL A 14 3.05 -18.83 9.34
N THR A 15 4.02 -19.68 8.99
CA THR A 15 4.03 -20.35 7.68
C THR A 15 2.97 -21.44 7.58
N VAL A 16 2.69 -22.14 8.68
CA VAL A 16 1.67 -23.19 8.73
C VAL A 16 0.27 -22.61 8.46
N PRO A 17 -0.24 -21.62 9.21
CA PRO A 17 -1.57 -21.06 8.92
C PRO A 17 -1.61 -20.32 7.58
N LEU A 18 -0.51 -19.69 7.13
CA LEU A 18 -0.47 -19.05 5.82
C LEU A 18 -0.63 -20.07 4.68
N ALA A 19 -0.03 -21.27 4.81
CA ALA A 19 -0.16 -22.34 3.82
C ALA A 19 -1.58 -22.92 3.73
N GLU A 20 -2.42 -22.75 4.76
CA GLU A 20 -3.82 -23.19 4.74
C GLU A 20 -4.71 -22.30 3.86
N VAL A 21 -4.31 -21.04 3.64
CA VAL A 21 -5.12 -20.06 2.90
C VAL A 21 -4.49 -19.62 1.58
N LEU A 22 -3.16 -19.59 1.48
CA LEU A 22 -2.43 -19.08 0.33
C LEU A 22 -2.16 -20.18 -0.70
N HIS A 23 -2.63 -20.00 -1.93
CA HIS A 23 -2.34 -20.91 -3.04
C HIS A 23 -1.17 -20.45 -3.91
N ALA A 24 -0.61 -21.37 -4.69
CA ALA A 24 0.66 -21.19 -5.40
C ALA A 24 0.74 -19.89 -6.27
N PRO A 25 -0.24 -19.55 -7.12
CA PRO A 25 -0.23 -18.28 -7.86
C PRO A 25 -0.10 -17.00 -7.02
N LEU A 26 -0.65 -16.97 -5.80
CA LEU A 26 -0.54 -15.81 -4.92
C LEU A 26 0.78 -15.81 -4.14
N ALA A 27 1.32 -16.99 -3.83
CA ALA A 27 2.63 -17.11 -3.19
C ALA A 27 3.73 -16.48 -4.06
N SER A 28 3.72 -16.70 -5.37
CA SER A 28 4.66 -16.04 -6.29
C SER A 28 4.53 -14.51 -6.31
N GLN A 29 3.32 -13.98 -6.15
CA GLN A 29 3.12 -12.52 -6.05
C GLN A 29 3.65 -11.94 -4.73
N LEU A 30 3.66 -12.73 -3.64
CA LEU A 30 4.32 -12.32 -2.40
C LEU A 30 5.85 -12.37 -2.53
N ASP A 31 6.41 -13.30 -3.31
CA ASP A 31 7.84 -13.32 -3.60
C ASP A 31 8.27 -12.03 -4.33
N GLU A 32 7.45 -11.49 -5.25
CA GLU A 32 7.68 -10.17 -5.88
C GLU A 32 7.64 -9.00 -4.88
N LEU A 33 6.73 -9.05 -3.90
CA LEU A 33 6.69 -8.07 -2.81
C LEU A 33 7.97 -8.11 -1.99
N ILE A 34 8.45 -9.31 -1.64
CA ILE A 34 9.70 -9.50 -0.88
C ILE A 34 10.88 -8.97 -1.69
N ALA A 35 10.94 -9.23 -3.00
CA ALA A 35 11.96 -8.70 -3.88
C ALA A 35 11.96 -7.16 -3.90
N ALA A 36 10.79 -6.52 -3.95
CA ALA A 36 10.67 -5.06 -3.88
C ALA A 36 11.17 -4.50 -2.53
N ARG A 37 10.94 -5.22 -1.42
CA ARG A 37 11.45 -4.85 -0.08
C ARG A 37 12.96 -4.89 0.02
N ARG A 38 13.68 -5.45 -0.95
CA ARG A 38 15.16 -5.37 -1.00
C ARG A 38 15.66 -3.92 -1.04
N TRP A 39 14.88 -2.99 -1.61
CA TRP A 39 15.22 -1.56 -1.53
C TRP A 39 15.39 -1.11 -0.07
N ASP A 40 14.58 -1.62 0.87
CA ASP A 40 14.62 -1.27 2.29
C ASP A 40 15.95 -1.64 2.99
N LEU A 41 16.78 -2.48 2.38
CA LEU A 41 18.08 -2.90 2.91
C LEU A 41 19.22 -1.91 2.57
N TYR A 42 19.03 -1.06 1.57
CA TYR A 42 20.07 -0.16 1.04
C TYR A 42 19.71 1.32 1.25
N THR A 43 20.73 2.16 1.16
CA THR A 43 20.61 3.63 1.30
C THR A 43 20.36 4.34 -0.03
N ASP A 44 20.53 3.64 -1.15
CA ASP A 44 20.43 4.19 -2.50
C ASP A 44 19.00 4.68 -2.82
N ALA A 45 18.94 5.67 -3.73
CA ALA A 45 17.69 6.15 -4.28
C ALA A 45 17.00 5.07 -5.13
N PHE A 46 15.72 5.27 -5.43
CA PHE A 46 15.09 4.55 -6.53
C PHE A 46 15.78 4.90 -7.85
N GLU A 47 15.88 3.92 -8.76
CA GLU A 47 16.52 4.07 -10.06
C GLU A 47 15.82 5.14 -10.91
N ASP A 48 14.50 5.09 -10.93
CA ASP A 48 13.64 6.05 -11.61
C ASP A 48 12.20 6.01 -11.05
N THR A 49 11.32 6.83 -11.64
CA THR A 49 9.92 6.93 -11.24
C THR A 49 9.17 5.61 -11.42
N ALA A 50 9.52 4.79 -12.41
CA ALA A 50 8.87 3.51 -12.65
C ALA A 50 9.23 2.50 -11.55
N HIS A 51 10.50 2.44 -11.13
CA HIS A 51 10.94 1.63 -10.00
C HIS A 51 10.22 2.04 -8.71
N PHE A 52 10.09 3.34 -8.43
CA PHE A 52 9.33 3.81 -7.26
C PHE A 52 7.85 3.39 -7.32
N GLN A 53 7.20 3.55 -8.48
CA GLN A 53 5.80 3.13 -8.66
C GLN A 53 5.62 1.62 -8.51
N GLU A 54 6.56 0.83 -9.05
CA GLU A 54 6.57 -0.62 -8.89
C GLU A 54 6.73 -1.04 -7.43
N TYR A 55 7.61 -0.37 -6.68
CA TYR A 55 7.76 -0.60 -5.24
C TYR A 55 6.44 -0.39 -4.50
N LEU A 56 5.74 0.73 -4.73
CA LEU A 56 4.45 1.02 -4.09
C LEU A 56 3.36 0.00 -4.50
N LYS A 57 3.32 -0.35 -5.79
CA LYS A 57 2.40 -1.34 -6.34
C LYS A 57 2.62 -2.71 -5.71
N ASN A 58 3.86 -3.16 -5.60
CA ASN A 58 4.18 -4.48 -5.07
C ASN A 58 4.01 -4.53 -3.55
N THR A 59 4.43 -3.49 -2.82
CA THR A 59 4.43 -3.51 -1.35
C THR A 59 3.12 -3.12 -0.69
N GLY A 60 2.25 -2.35 -1.36
CA GLY A 60 0.92 -2.00 -0.88
C GLY A 60 -0.21 -2.52 -1.76
N GLY A 61 -0.14 -2.24 -3.06
CA GLY A 61 -1.18 -2.61 -4.02
C GLY A 61 -1.46 -4.11 -4.08
N ARG A 62 -0.43 -4.91 -4.37
CA ARG A 62 -0.54 -6.38 -4.45
C ARG A 62 -0.87 -7.00 -3.11
N LEU A 63 -0.30 -6.51 -2.01
CA LEU A 63 -0.60 -7.02 -0.66
C LEU A 63 -2.09 -6.86 -0.31
N MET A 64 -2.66 -5.69 -0.60
CA MET A 64 -4.09 -5.43 -0.40
C MET A 64 -4.95 -6.30 -1.31
N TRP A 65 -4.56 -6.47 -2.58
CA TRP A 65 -5.25 -7.37 -3.52
C TRP A 65 -5.24 -8.81 -3.04
N ILE A 66 -4.09 -9.37 -2.68
CA ILE A 66 -3.96 -10.74 -2.18
C ILE A 66 -4.84 -10.94 -0.94
N SER A 67 -4.79 -10.00 0.00
CA SER A 67 -5.62 -10.03 1.20
C SER A 67 -7.12 -10.02 0.88
N ALA A 68 -7.56 -9.16 -0.03
CA ALA A 68 -8.96 -9.09 -0.45
C ALA A 68 -9.39 -10.34 -1.23
N HIS A 69 -8.53 -10.88 -2.09
CA HIS A 69 -8.80 -12.06 -2.90
C HIS A 69 -8.94 -13.32 -2.03
N LEU A 70 -8.07 -13.50 -1.04
CA LEU A 70 -8.18 -14.57 -0.04
C LEU A 70 -9.48 -14.49 0.77
N LEU A 71 -10.05 -13.28 0.90
CA LEU A 71 -11.35 -13.04 1.54
C LEU A 71 -12.54 -13.07 0.56
N GLY A 72 -12.32 -13.48 -0.69
CA GLY A 72 -13.34 -13.72 -1.70
C GLY A 72 -13.56 -12.59 -2.71
N ALA A 73 -12.68 -11.58 -2.79
CA ALA A 73 -12.77 -10.59 -3.85
C ALA A 73 -12.56 -11.24 -5.23
N HIS A 74 -13.45 -10.92 -6.17
CA HIS A 74 -13.38 -11.39 -7.55
C HIS A 74 -12.28 -10.65 -8.32
N VAL A 75 -11.67 -11.32 -9.30
CA VAL A 75 -10.57 -10.77 -10.12
C VAL A 75 -10.94 -9.48 -10.87
N THR A 76 -12.22 -9.23 -11.12
CA THR A 76 -12.72 -7.97 -11.71
C THR A 76 -12.50 -6.75 -10.82
N ALA A 77 -12.28 -6.94 -9.51
CA ALA A 77 -11.96 -5.86 -8.58
C ALA A 77 -10.45 -5.60 -8.44
N ALA A 78 -9.59 -6.44 -9.04
CA ALA A 78 -8.15 -6.45 -8.77
C ALA A 78 -7.48 -5.11 -9.07
N SER A 79 -7.73 -4.52 -10.25
CA SER A 79 -7.13 -3.24 -10.64
C SER A 79 -7.47 -2.12 -9.67
N ALA A 80 -8.73 -2.05 -9.23
CA ALA A 80 -9.21 -1.03 -8.32
C ALA A 80 -8.64 -1.21 -6.90
N ILE A 81 -8.52 -2.45 -6.42
CA ILE A 81 -7.91 -2.75 -5.11
C ILE A 81 -6.41 -2.48 -5.13
N VAL A 82 -5.70 -2.84 -6.22
CA VAL A 82 -4.28 -2.53 -6.39
C VAL A 82 -4.07 -1.02 -6.39
N ALA A 83 -4.91 -0.25 -7.10
CA ALA A 83 -4.83 1.22 -7.09
C ALA A 83 -5.01 1.81 -5.67
N LEU A 84 -5.98 1.29 -4.90
CA LEU A 84 -6.20 1.70 -3.51
C LEU A 84 -4.97 1.40 -2.63
N GLY A 85 -4.41 0.19 -2.74
CA GLY A 85 -3.26 -0.22 -1.96
C GLY A 85 -1.99 0.55 -2.33
N SER A 86 -1.76 0.83 -3.61
CA SER A 86 -0.63 1.65 -4.07
C SER A 86 -0.72 3.09 -3.55
N ALA A 87 -1.91 3.69 -3.60
CA ALA A 87 -2.16 5.02 -3.02
C ALA A 87 -1.93 5.03 -1.50
N THR A 88 -2.35 3.95 -0.82
CA THR A 88 -2.16 3.78 0.63
C THR A 88 -0.67 3.63 0.99
N ALA A 89 0.10 2.89 0.18
CA ALA A 89 1.55 2.83 0.33
C ALA A 89 2.19 4.20 0.10
N LEU A 90 1.76 4.96 -0.91
CA LEU A 90 2.31 6.29 -1.21
C LEU A 90 2.19 7.23 -0.01
N VAL A 91 1.00 7.36 0.59
CA VAL A 91 0.81 8.29 1.72
C VAL A 91 1.65 7.91 2.94
N ARG A 92 1.83 6.61 3.20
CA ARG A 92 2.67 6.13 4.30
C ARG A 92 4.15 6.33 4.02
N PHE A 93 4.56 6.07 2.79
CA PHE A 93 5.93 6.29 2.35
C PHE A 93 6.30 7.77 2.47
N LEU A 94 5.43 8.67 1.99
CA LEU A 94 5.62 10.11 2.13
C LEU A 94 5.62 10.57 3.59
N ALA A 95 4.76 10.01 4.44
CA ALA A 95 4.81 10.30 5.88
C ALA A 95 6.13 9.85 6.55
N ALA A 96 6.78 8.81 6.02
CA ALA A 96 8.04 8.28 6.52
C ALA A 96 9.29 8.96 5.93
N VAL A 97 9.15 9.85 4.94
CA VAL A 97 10.29 10.51 4.27
C VAL A 97 11.28 11.13 5.25
N PRO A 98 10.87 11.95 6.24
CA PRO A 98 11.82 12.56 7.18
C PRO A 98 12.61 11.54 8.00
N ASP A 99 11.95 10.46 8.44
CA ASP A 99 12.61 9.40 9.20
C ASP A 99 13.59 8.59 8.32
N LEU A 100 13.26 8.41 7.04
CA LEU A 100 14.14 7.75 6.07
C LEU A 100 15.36 8.61 5.76
N GLU A 101 15.18 9.92 5.56
CA GLU A 101 16.26 10.88 5.35
C GLU A 101 17.17 11.00 6.58
N ALA A 102 16.58 11.05 7.79
CA ALA A 102 17.34 11.06 9.05
C ALA A 102 18.21 9.80 9.25
N ARG A 103 17.87 8.69 8.59
CA ARG A 103 18.64 7.45 8.57
C ARG A 103 19.62 7.37 7.39
N GLY A 104 19.82 8.46 6.66
CA GLY A 104 20.75 8.55 5.53
C GLY A 104 20.24 7.91 4.24
N ARG A 105 18.93 7.68 4.11
CA ARG A 105 18.33 7.14 2.88
C ARG A 105 17.89 8.27 1.95
N ILE A 106 17.72 7.95 0.66
CA ILE A 106 17.26 8.89 -0.36
C ILE A 106 15.88 8.44 -0.88
N PRO A 107 14.78 8.73 -0.16
CA PRO A 107 13.47 8.14 -0.44
C PRO A 107 12.78 8.72 -1.68
N LEU A 108 13.11 9.95 -2.09
CA LEU A 108 12.48 10.66 -3.20
C LEU A 108 13.47 10.90 -4.33
N ILE A 109 13.07 10.58 -5.56
CA ILE A 109 13.82 10.90 -6.79
C ILE A 109 13.83 12.41 -7.02
N ASP A 110 12.68 13.05 -6.78
CA ASP A 110 12.52 14.51 -6.81
C ASP A 110 11.79 14.96 -5.54
N GLY A 111 12.57 15.47 -4.58
CA GLY A 111 12.06 15.97 -3.29
C GLY A 111 11.46 17.38 -3.36
N ARG A 112 11.40 18.03 -4.53
CA ARG A 112 10.82 19.38 -4.63
C ARG A 112 9.33 19.34 -4.30
N LYS A 113 8.85 20.37 -3.61
CA LYS A 113 7.44 20.53 -3.21
C LYS A 113 6.45 20.28 -4.36
N GLY A 114 6.77 20.81 -5.55
CA GLY A 114 5.96 20.62 -6.75
C GLY A 114 5.84 19.15 -7.15
N ALA A 115 6.96 18.41 -7.17
CA ALA A 115 6.96 16.99 -7.53
C ALA A 115 6.20 16.13 -6.51
N VAL A 116 6.36 16.41 -5.22
CA VAL A 116 5.59 15.75 -4.13
C VAL A 116 4.09 16.01 -4.28
N ALA A 117 3.68 17.25 -4.59
CA ALA A 117 2.29 17.57 -4.84
C ALA A 117 1.74 16.84 -6.07
N GLU A 118 2.51 16.75 -7.16
CA GLU A 118 2.11 16.01 -8.36
C GLU A 118 1.97 14.52 -8.09
N LEU A 119 2.85 13.88 -7.31
CA LEU A 119 2.68 12.47 -6.89
C LEU A 119 1.33 12.25 -6.21
N ALA A 120 0.96 13.13 -5.27
CA ALA A 120 -0.32 13.03 -4.56
C ALA A 120 -1.53 13.27 -5.49
N LYS A 121 -1.43 14.23 -6.43
CA LYS A 121 -2.49 14.50 -7.41
C LYS A 121 -2.67 13.35 -8.40
N THR A 122 -1.59 12.77 -8.90
CA THR A 122 -1.64 11.59 -9.78
C THR A 122 -2.29 10.42 -9.05
N ALA A 123 -1.93 10.18 -7.79
CA ALA A 123 -2.57 9.14 -6.99
C ALA A 123 -4.05 9.43 -6.69
N LEU A 124 -4.44 10.69 -6.50
CA LEU A 124 -5.86 11.08 -6.38
C LEU A 124 -6.64 10.85 -7.67
N ALA A 125 -6.05 11.17 -8.83
CA ALA A 125 -6.68 10.95 -10.13
C ALA A 125 -6.90 9.46 -10.43
N ALA A 126 -5.97 8.61 -9.99
CA ALA A 126 -6.09 7.15 -10.07
C ALA A 126 -6.84 6.51 -8.89
N TYR A 127 -7.25 7.32 -7.89
CA TYR A 127 -7.85 6.80 -6.67
C TYR A 127 -9.20 6.16 -7.00
N PRO A 128 -9.42 4.89 -6.64
CA PRO A 128 -10.68 4.25 -6.95
C PRO A 128 -11.82 4.93 -6.20
N GLY A 129 -12.99 4.97 -6.84
CA GLY A 129 -14.20 5.43 -6.19
C GLY A 129 -14.63 4.53 -5.01
N ARG A 130 -15.91 4.55 -4.69
CA ARG A 130 -16.46 3.84 -3.54
C ARG A 130 -16.44 2.31 -3.75
N LEU A 131 -15.32 1.66 -3.41
CA LEU A 131 -15.13 0.21 -3.60
C LEU A 131 -16.09 -0.67 -2.83
N ARG A 132 -16.66 -0.19 -1.72
CA ARG A 132 -17.68 -0.95 -0.98
C ARG A 132 -18.91 -1.30 -1.83
N ASP A 133 -19.20 -0.54 -2.89
CA ASP A 133 -20.35 -0.83 -3.76
C ASP A 133 -19.95 -1.69 -4.98
N HIS A 134 -18.67 -2.06 -5.11
CA HIS A 134 -18.19 -2.86 -6.23
C HIS A 134 -18.71 -4.31 -6.13
N ALA A 135 -19.43 -4.79 -7.15
CA ALA A 135 -20.06 -6.11 -7.16
C ALA A 135 -19.06 -7.27 -6.93
N GLY A 136 -17.81 -7.11 -7.37
CA GLY A 136 -16.73 -8.07 -7.14
C GLY A 136 -16.13 -8.06 -5.73
N ILE A 137 -16.61 -7.26 -4.78
CA ILE A 137 -16.04 -7.15 -3.43
C ILE A 137 -17.09 -7.54 -2.39
N PRO A 138 -17.14 -8.82 -1.95
CA PRO A 138 -18.07 -9.25 -0.92
C PRO A 138 -17.74 -8.60 0.43
N ARG A 139 -18.72 -8.61 1.35
CA ARG A 139 -18.59 -7.97 2.67
C ARG A 139 -17.35 -8.41 3.45
N LYS A 140 -16.97 -9.69 3.39
CA LYS A 140 -15.76 -10.22 4.05
C LYS A 140 -14.48 -9.58 3.49
N ALA A 141 -14.37 -9.45 2.17
CA ALA A 141 -13.20 -8.87 1.50
C ALA A 141 -13.00 -7.37 1.80
N ARG A 142 -14.04 -6.65 2.25
CA ARG A 142 -13.91 -5.25 2.64
C ARG A 142 -12.98 -5.04 3.83
N ALA A 143 -12.78 -6.05 4.67
CA ALA A 143 -11.84 -5.99 5.80
C ALA A 143 -10.41 -5.68 5.34
N ALA A 144 -9.98 -6.22 4.20
CA ALA A 144 -8.68 -5.94 3.61
C ALA A 144 -8.52 -4.47 3.16
N LEU A 145 -9.62 -3.74 2.96
CA LEU A 145 -9.61 -2.37 2.48
C LEU A 145 -9.64 -1.34 3.62
N ILE A 146 -9.94 -1.76 4.86
CA ILE A 146 -10.06 -0.86 6.02
C ILE A 146 -8.78 -0.06 6.20
N GLU A 147 -7.63 -0.67 5.91
CA GLU A 147 -6.31 -0.05 5.96
C GLU A 147 -6.23 1.32 5.25
N ALA A 148 -6.97 1.51 4.16
CA ALA A 148 -6.96 2.71 3.33
C ALA A 148 -7.80 3.88 3.88
N TRP A 149 -8.31 3.78 5.11
CA TRP A 149 -9.24 4.75 5.69
C TRP A 149 -8.69 6.18 5.81
N GLN A 150 -7.36 6.35 5.85
CA GLN A 150 -6.70 7.67 5.83
C GLN A 150 -6.21 8.10 4.45
N THR A 151 -6.26 7.22 3.44
CA THR A 151 -5.50 7.43 2.21
C THR A 151 -5.93 8.67 1.45
N ARG A 152 -7.22 8.79 1.13
CA ARG A 152 -7.76 9.96 0.43
C ARG A 152 -7.49 11.29 1.15
N PRO A 153 -7.85 11.49 2.44
CA PRO A 153 -7.62 12.77 3.09
C PRO A 153 -6.14 13.12 3.24
N LEU A 154 -5.24 12.13 3.37
CA LEU A 154 -3.80 12.39 3.41
C LEU A 154 -3.26 12.76 2.02
N LEU A 155 -3.74 12.14 0.94
CA LEU A 155 -3.41 12.58 -0.41
C LEU A 155 -3.87 14.02 -0.65
N GLU A 156 -5.10 14.37 -0.27
CA GLU A 156 -5.63 15.74 -0.37
C GLU A 156 -4.78 16.73 0.45
N GLN A 157 -4.35 16.33 1.65
CA GLN A 157 -3.46 17.13 2.51
C GLN A 157 -2.09 17.37 1.84
N ILE A 158 -1.46 16.32 1.32
CA ILE A 158 -0.14 16.40 0.68
C ILE A 158 -0.21 17.20 -0.62
N ALA A 159 -1.24 16.99 -1.44
CA ALA A 159 -1.41 17.74 -2.69
C ALA A 159 -1.58 19.25 -2.45
N ARG A 160 -2.21 19.64 -1.34
CA ARG A 160 -2.43 21.04 -0.95
C ARG A 160 -1.23 21.67 -0.24
N ALA A 161 -0.54 20.90 0.59
CA ALA A 161 0.52 21.36 1.48
C ALA A 161 1.71 20.37 1.47
N PRO A 162 2.42 20.25 0.33
CA PRO A 162 3.49 19.26 0.14
C PRO A 162 4.68 19.46 1.09
N GLU A 163 4.91 20.66 1.61
CA GLU A 163 5.94 20.94 2.62
C GLU A 163 5.78 20.10 3.89
N ARG A 164 4.55 19.67 4.21
CA ARG A 164 4.28 18.81 5.38
C ARG A 164 5.01 17.48 5.34
N VAL A 165 5.37 17.00 4.15
CA VAL A 165 6.17 15.77 3.96
C VAL A 165 7.55 15.96 4.59
N ALA A 166 8.32 16.96 4.14
CA ALA A 166 9.65 17.26 4.66
C ALA A 166 9.63 17.66 6.15
N GLU A 167 8.53 18.24 6.61
CA GLU A 167 8.39 18.69 8.00
C GLU A 167 7.91 17.59 8.97
N GLY A 168 7.62 16.37 8.49
CA GLY A 168 7.09 15.29 9.32
C GLY A 168 5.70 15.56 9.88
N ARG A 169 4.89 16.35 9.16
CA ARG A 169 3.54 16.79 9.58
C ARG A 169 2.40 16.14 8.81
N VAL A 170 2.67 15.14 7.96
CA VAL A 170 1.61 14.36 7.31
C VAL A 170 0.84 13.57 8.35
N GLY A 171 -0.48 13.80 8.44
CA GLY A 171 -1.29 13.16 9.46
C GLY A 171 -2.63 13.84 9.70
N LEU A 172 -3.54 13.09 10.31
CA LEU A 172 -4.85 13.57 10.77
C LEU A 172 -4.85 13.80 12.28
N SER A 173 -5.79 14.60 12.78
CA SER A 173 -6.02 14.72 14.23
C SER A 173 -6.59 13.41 14.81
N GLU A 174 -6.37 13.15 16.11
CA GLU A 174 -6.91 11.94 16.78
C GLU A 174 -8.44 11.85 16.69
N PHE A 175 -9.14 12.98 16.69
CA PHE A 175 -10.59 13.03 16.49
C PHE A 175 -10.98 12.55 15.08
N GLU A 176 -10.38 13.12 14.04
CA GLU A 176 -10.62 12.71 12.65
C GLU A 176 -10.23 11.24 12.44
N LYS A 177 -9.16 10.78 13.10
CA LYS A 177 -8.71 9.40 13.04
C LYS A 177 -9.82 8.44 13.48
N ARG A 178 -10.38 8.68 14.66
CA ARG A 178 -11.45 7.85 15.24
C ARG A 178 -12.72 7.87 14.40
N VAL A 179 -13.15 9.06 13.97
CA VAL A 179 -14.39 9.21 13.16
C VAL A 179 -14.26 8.48 11.82
N ARG A 180 -13.14 8.65 11.11
CA ARG A 180 -12.97 8.02 9.80
C ARG A 180 -12.80 6.52 9.88
N LEU A 181 -12.07 6.01 10.88
CA LEU A 181 -11.96 4.56 11.09
C LEU A 181 -13.32 3.93 11.41
N PHE A 182 -14.14 4.58 12.24
CA PHE A 182 -15.52 4.16 12.50
C PHE A 182 -16.33 4.10 11.21
N LEU A 183 -16.32 5.16 10.39
CA LEU A 183 -17.03 5.21 9.11
C LEU A 183 -16.50 4.23 8.04
N ALA A 184 -15.25 3.78 8.16
CA ALA A 184 -14.66 2.79 7.27
C ALA A 184 -15.04 1.35 7.66
N THR A 185 -15.37 1.13 8.93
CA THR A 185 -15.68 -0.20 9.49
C THR A 185 -17.17 -0.54 9.39
N PHE A 186 -18.05 0.47 9.51
CA PHE A 186 -19.51 0.34 9.48
C PHE A 186 -20.12 0.92 8.20
#